data_AF-A0A497KKA4-F1
#
_entry.id   AF-A0A497KKA4-F1
#
_cell.length_a   1.000
_cell.length_b   1.000
_cell.length_c   1.000
_cell.angle_alpha   90.00
_cell.angle_beta   90.00
_cell.angle_gamma   90.00
#
_symmetry.space_group_name_H-M   'P 1'
#
loop_
_entity.id
_entity.type
_entity.pdbx_description
1 polymer ?
#
loop_
_entity_poly.entity_id
_entity_poly.type
_entity_poly.pdbx_seq_one_letter_code
_entity_poly.pdbx_strand_id
1 'polypeptide(L)'
;LRDEIKSRLPENYSETVLVSDARSALAGATGCKPGVVVIAGTGSIAYGMNNAGAEARAGGWGWRLGDEGSGYTIGNNAVIAALRAYDGSGPTTILLELILDKLGLSDADDIIDWAYSKDRQPRHFAEFVPLVKKAEREGDRVAAEIMFDAGAELGRVTQAVIKRLNLRGGFPVACCGGVFLQPNRYNVAFEKTVRQVAGSCAFIEPLFSPTVGSGLLALESVGVVVDDAVLSRVDESLRCLDD
;
A
#
# COMPACT_ATOMS: atom_id res chain seq x y z
N LEU A 1 22.41 -3.38 -10.97
CA LEU A 1 21.69 -2.56 -9.97
C LEU A 1 22.20 -2.74 -8.54
N ARG A 2 22.08 -3.91 -7.89
CA ARG A 2 22.57 -4.07 -6.49
C ARG A 2 24.06 -3.77 -6.34
N ASP A 3 24.89 -4.34 -7.21
CA ASP A 3 26.34 -4.12 -7.18
C ASP A 3 26.71 -2.69 -7.56
N GLU A 4 25.93 -2.07 -8.45
CA GLU A 4 26.08 -0.68 -8.87
C GLU A 4 25.72 0.30 -7.73
N ILE A 5 24.71 -0.02 -6.92
CA ILE A 5 24.40 0.76 -5.72
C ILE A 5 25.54 0.61 -4.71
N LYS A 6 26.00 -0.62 -4.47
CA LYS A 6 27.12 -0.88 -3.54
C LYS A 6 28.40 -0.18 -3.97
N SER A 7 28.73 -0.14 -5.26
CA SER A 7 29.93 0.52 -5.76
C SER A 7 29.91 2.04 -5.63
N ARG A 8 28.76 2.64 -5.31
CA ARG A 8 28.61 4.09 -5.08
C ARG A 8 28.58 4.45 -3.59
N LEU A 9 28.54 3.46 -2.70
CA LEU A 9 28.58 3.69 -1.26
C LEU A 9 30.04 3.85 -0.80
N PRO A 10 30.31 4.76 0.15
CA PRO A 10 31.66 4.96 0.64
C PRO A 10 32.13 3.74 1.45
N GLU A 11 33.42 3.40 1.32
CA GLU A 11 34.03 2.19 1.89
C GLU A 11 34.27 2.28 3.42
N ASN A 12 33.87 3.38 4.07
CA ASN A 12 34.13 3.65 5.48
C ASN A 12 33.09 3.03 6.44
N TYR A 13 32.07 2.33 5.92
CA TYR A 13 31.12 1.59 6.76
C TYR A 13 31.63 0.20 7.08
N SER A 14 31.55 -0.21 8.35
CA SER A 14 31.93 -1.56 8.80
C SER A 14 31.05 -2.65 8.20
N GLU A 15 29.79 -2.33 7.87
CA GLU A 15 28.84 -3.24 7.23
C GLU A 15 27.85 -2.47 6.35
N THR A 16 27.34 -3.11 5.29
CA THR A 16 26.31 -2.53 4.41
C THR A 16 25.32 -3.59 3.98
N VAL A 17 24.05 -3.41 4.34
CA VAL A 17 22.94 -4.30 3.97
C VAL A 17 21.99 -3.58 3.02
N LEU A 18 21.76 -4.17 1.85
CA LEU A 18 20.80 -3.65 0.88
C LEU A 18 19.47 -4.41 1.00
N VAL A 19 18.42 -3.70 1.40
CA VAL A 19 17.08 -4.25 1.65
C VAL A 19 16.05 -3.62 0.73
N SER A 20 14.92 -4.29 0.53
CA SER A 20 13.77 -3.69 -0.16
C SER A 20 13.06 -2.70 0.75
N ASP A 21 12.39 -1.71 0.14
CA ASP A 21 11.49 -0.79 0.82
C ASP A 21 10.41 -1.52 1.64
N ALA A 22 9.84 -2.60 1.11
CA ALA A 22 8.86 -3.42 1.81
C ALA A 22 9.44 -4.14 3.04
N ARG A 23 10.72 -4.56 2.98
CA ARG A 23 11.40 -5.16 4.14
C ARG A 23 11.67 -4.12 5.21
N SER A 24 12.12 -2.92 4.83
CA SER A 24 12.28 -1.80 5.75
C SER A 24 10.94 -1.37 6.37
N ALA A 25 9.87 -1.33 5.57
CA ALA A 25 8.53 -1.03 6.05
C ALA A 25 8.02 -2.08 7.05
N LEU A 26 8.25 -3.38 6.79
CA LEU A 26 7.91 -4.44 7.73
C LEU A 26 8.68 -4.26 9.05
N ALA A 27 9.99 -4.07 8.97
CA ALA A 27 10.84 -3.91 10.16
C ALA A 27 10.43 -2.71 11.00
N GLY A 28 10.16 -1.57 10.37
CA GLY A 28 9.67 -0.37 11.06
C GLY A 28 8.27 -0.58 11.65
N ALA A 29 7.39 -1.29 10.95
CA ALA A 29 6.03 -1.51 11.41
C ALA A 29 5.93 -2.50 12.58
N THR A 30 6.76 -3.54 12.60
CA THR A 30 6.67 -4.62 13.60
C THR A 30 7.80 -4.61 14.63
N GLY A 31 8.77 -3.69 14.49
CA GLY A 31 9.99 -3.69 15.32
C GLY A 31 10.82 -4.96 15.09
N CYS A 32 11.02 -5.33 13.82
CA CYS A 32 11.67 -6.57 13.38
C CYS A 32 10.96 -7.88 13.79
N LYS A 33 9.77 -7.82 14.40
CA LYS A 33 8.99 -9.02 14.76
C LYS A 33 8.25 -9.62 13.54
N PRO A 34 7.91 -10.91 13.56
CA PRO A 34 7.14 -11.57 12.51
C PRO A 34 5.76 -10.92 12.29
N GLY A 35 5.30 -10.91 11.03
CA GLY A 35 4.07 -10.24 10.64
C GLY A 35 4.00 -9.98 9.14
N VAL A 36 3.05 -9.13 8.77
CA VAL A 36 2.83 -8.71 7.37
C VAL A 36 2.74 -7.19 7.33
N VAL A 37 3.38 -6.57 6.34
CA VAL A 37 3.14 -5.18 5.95
C VAL A 37 2.41 -5.18 4.61
N VAL A 38 1.41 -4.33 4.49
CA VAL A 38 0.60 -4.16 3.29
C VAL A 38 0.62 -2.69 2.93
N ILE A 39 1.14 -2.36 1.75
CA ILE A 39 1.31 -1.00 1.29
C ILE A 39 0.33 -0.77 0.14
N ALA A 40 -0.50 0.28 0.25
CA ALA A 40 -1.40 0.74 -0.80
C ALA A 40 -1.27 2.26 -0.96
N GLY A 41 -0.49 2.66 -1.96
CA GLY A 41 -0.28 4.04 -2.37
C GLY A 41 -0.67 4.19 -3.84
N THR A 42 0.22 4.77 -4.65
CA THR A 42 0.04 4.76 -6.11
C THR A 42 0.02 3.32 -6.66
N GLY A 43 0.92 2.46 -6.19
CA GLY A 43 0.92 1.01 -6.42
C GLY A 43 0.55 0.25 -5.13
N SER A 44 0.65 -1.08 -5.15
CA SER A 44 0.39 -1.89 -3.96
C SER A 44 1.26 -3.15 -3.85
N ILE A 45 1.48 -3.60 -2.62
CA ILE A 45 2.30 -4.77 -2.30
C ILE A 45 1.94 -5.31 -0.92
N ALA A 46 1.98 -6.65 -0.77
CA ALA A 46 2.00 -7.31 0.52
C ALA A 46 3.35 -8.01 0.71
N TYR A 47 3.94 -7.85 1.89
CA TYR A 47 5.22 -8.45 2.24
C TYR A 47 5.18 -8.93 3.69
N GLY A 48 5.80 -10.06 4.00
CA GLY A 48 5.79 -10.58 5.36
C GLY A 48 6.99 -11.45 5.69
N MET A 49 7.13 -11.73 6.98
CA MET A 49 8.15 -12.60 7.55
C MET A 49 7.53 -13.45 8.66
N ASN A 50 7.91 -14.74 8.75
CA ASN A 50 7.47 -15.63 9.83
C ASN A 50 8.51 -15.78 10.95
N ASN A 51 8.15 -16.52 12.02
CA ASN A 51 9.03 -16.78 13.17
C ASN A 51 10.36 -17.49 12.82
N ALA A 52 10.43 -18.16 11.66
CA ALA A 52 11.64 -18.82 11.18
C ALA A 52 12.51 -17.89 10.32
N GLY A 53 12.14 -16.61 10.18
CA GLY A 53 12.81 -15.65 9.31
C GLY A 53 12.54 -15.85 7.82
N ALA A 54 11.60 -16.73 7.44
CA ALA A 54 11.24 -16.89 6.04
C ALA A 54 10.41 -15.68 5.58
N GLU A 55 10.74 -15.15 4.41
CA GLU A 55 10.13 -13.96 3.83
C GLU A 55 9.28 -14.31 2.60
N ALA A 56 8.19 -13.57 2.38
CA ALA A 56 7.38 -13.72 1.17
C ALA A 56 6.78 -12.38 0.73
N ARG A 57 6.57 -12.28 -0.59
CA ARG A 57 5.95 -11.14 -1.26
C ARG A 57 4.80 -11.59 -2.15
N ALA A 58 3.75 -10.78 -2.24
CA ALA A 58 2.73 -10.85 -3.28
C ALA A 58 2.37 -9.43 -3.76
N GLY A 59 1.95 -9.29 -5.02
CA GLY A 59 1.78 -7.98 -5.65
C GLY A 59 3.12 -7.27 -5.88
N GLY A 60 3.08 -5.95 -6.09
CA GLY A 60 4.26 -5.14 -6.39
C GLY A 60 4.92 -5.50 -7.73
N TRP A 61 4.11 -5.92 -8.71
CA TRP A 61 4.54 -6.18 -10.09
C TRP A 61 4.46 -4.93 -10.97
N GLY A 62 3.94 -3.84 -10.42
CA GLY A 62 3.71 -2.56 -11.10
C GLY A 62 2.37 -2.53 -11.83
N TRP A 63 1.88 -1.31 -12.01
CA TRP A 63 0.55 -0.96 -12.49
C TRP A 63 0.09 -1.59 -13.81
N ARG A 64 1.01 -2.11 -14.63
CA ARG A 64 0.68 -2.81 -15.89
C ARG A 64 0.37 -4.30 -15.69
N LEU A 65 0.84 -4.88 -14.60
CA LEU A 65 0.85 -6.33 -14.35
C LEU A 65 0.24 -6.71 -12.99
N GLY A 66 -0.21 -5.73 -12.20
CA GLY A 66 -0.74 -5.92 -10.86
C GLY A 66 -1.11 -4.58 -10.23
N ASP A 67 -0.68 -4.35 -9.00
CA ASP A 67 -1.09 -3.21 -8.15
C ASP A 67 -2.58 -3.29 -7.77
N GLU A 68 -3.04 -4.50 -7.46
CA GLU A 68 -4.38 -4.77 -6.97
C GLU A 68 -4.69 -3.96 -5.70
N GLY A 69 -5.83 -3.26 -5.71
CA GLY A 69 -6.23 -2.37 -4.62
C GLY A 69 -5.39 -1.09 -4.45
N SER A 70 -4.44 -0.82 -5.34
CA SER A 70 -3.71 0.44 -5.34
C SER A 70 -4.58 1.64 -5.71
N GLY A 71 -4.07 2.83 -5.45
CA GLY A 71 -4.68 4.07 -5.88
C GLY A 71 -4.76 4.20 -7.40
N TYR A 72 -3.75 3.69 -8.14
CA TYR A 72 -3.83 3.62 -9.59
C TYR A 72 -5.04 2.80 -10.05
N THR A 73 -5.20 1.59 -9.52
CA THR A 73 -6.30 0.69 -9.91
C THR A 73 -7.66 1.28 -9.57
N ILE A 74 -7.80 1.89 -8.39
CA ILE A 74 -9.03 2.61 -7.99
C ILE A 74 -9.33 3.74 -8.96
N GLY A 75 -8.35 4.60 -9.25
CA GLY A 75 -8.54 5.75 -10.14
C GLY A 75 -8.81 5.36 -11.58
N ASN A 76 -8.13 4.34 -12.09
CA ASN A 76 -8.37 3.80 -13.43
C ASN A 76 -9.78 3.20 -13.54
N ASN A 77 -10.22 2.45 -12.52
CA ASN A 77 -11.59 1.90 -12.50
C ASN A 77 -12.64 3.01 -12.40
N ALA A 78 -12.34 4.12 -11.73
CA ALA A 78 -13.22 5.29 -11.70
C ALA A 78 -13.38 5.93 -13.10
N VAL A 79 -12.29 6.08 -13.85
CA VAL A 79 -12.33 6.56 -15.24
C VAL A 79 -13.15 5.62 -16.12
N ILE A 80 -12.89 4.31 -16.05
CA ILE A 80 -13.65 3.31 -16.81
C ILE A 80 -15.14 3.37 -16.47
N ALA A 81 -15.48 3.49 -15.19
CA ALA A 81 -16.86 3.58 -14.74
C ALA A 81 -17.56 4.88 -15.20
N ALA A 82 -16.85 6.01 -15.14
CA ALA A 82 -17.33 7.29 -15.63
C ALA A 82 -17.64 7.25 -17.14
N LEU A 83 -16.73 6.69 -17.95
CA LEU A 83 -16.94 6.55 -19.40
C LEU A 83 -18.07 5.56 -19.72
N ARG A 84 -18.19 4.45 -18.99
CA ARG A 84 -19.33 3.54 -19.16
C ARG A 84 -20.67 4.22 -18.86
N ALA A 85 -20.72 5.08 -17.85
CA ALA A 85 -21.90 5.86 -17.53
C ALA A 85 -22.22 6.88 -18.63
N TYR A 86 -21.20 7.55 -19.18
CA TYR A 86 -21.33 8.45 -20.32
C TYR A 86 -21.91 7.73 -21.56
N ASP A 87 -21.40 6.55 -21.88
CA ASP A 87 -21.87 5.73 -23.02
C ASP A 87 -23.28 5.13 -22.80
N GLY A 88 -23.82 5.21 -21.58
CA GLY A 88 -25.06 4.52 -21.19
C GLY A 88 -24.92 3.00 -21.06
N SER A 89 -23.69 2.47 -21.07
CA SER A 89 -23.39 1.04 -20.92
C SER A 89 -23.16 0.59 -19.47
N GLY A 90 -22.99 1.56 -18.57
CA GLY A 90 -22.85 1.36 -17.12
C GLY A 90 -23.91 2.11 -16.31
N PRO A 91 -24.00 1.83 -15.00
CA PRO A 91 -24.85 2.59 -14.09
C PRO A 91 -24.44 4.06 -14.02
N THR A 92 -25.41 4.94 -13.80
CA THR A 92 -25.17 6.36 -13.54
C THR A 92 -24.26 6.55 -12.32
N THR A 93 -23.30 7.46 -12.43
CA THR A 93 -22.36 7.83 -11.35
C THR A 93 -21.97 9.30 -11.45
N ILE A 94 -21.73 9.94 -10.30
CA ILE A 94 -21.20 11.32 -10.24
C ILE A 94 -19.70 11.39 -10.53
N LEU A 95 -19.02 10.25 -10.69
CA LEU A 95 -17.58 10.20 -10.97
C LEU A 95 -17.18 10.92 -12.25
N LEU A 96 -18.04 10.94 -13.28
CA LEU A 96 -17.75 11.65 -14.53
C LEU A 96 -17.58 13.14 -14.31
N GLU A 97 -18.56 13.79 -13.67
CA GLU A 97 -18.52 15.22 -13.34
C GLU A 97 -17.30 15.54 -12.47
N LEU A 98 -17.06 14.76 -11.41
CA LEU A 98 -15.91 14.96 -10.52
C LEU A 98 -14.56 14.85 -11.26
N ILE A 99 -14.43 13.92 -12.20
CA ILE A 99 -13.20 13.73 -12.97
C ILE A 99 -13.02 14.87 -13.98
N LEU A 100 -14.06 15.25 -14.72
CA LEU A 100 -13.99 16.37 -15.68
C LEU A 100 -13.61 17.67 -14.97
N ASP A 101 -14.25 17.99 -13.85
CA ASP A 101 -13.93 19.15 -13.02
C ASP A 101 -12.48 19.13 -12.53
N LYS A 102 -12.00 17.97 -12.07
CA LYS A 102 -10.62 17.82 -11.59
C LYS A 102 -9.60 18.03 -12.71
N LEU A 103 -9.95 17.65 -13.93
CA LEU A 103 -9.09 17.77 -15.11
C LEU A 103 -9.23 19.11 -15.84
N GLY A 104 -10.27 19.90 -15.53
CA GLY A 104 -10.60 21.11 -16.28
C GLY A 104 -11.08 20.80 -17.70
N LEU A 105 -11.70 19.64 -17.90
CA LEU A 105 -12.24 19.19 -19.19
C LEU A 105 -13.74 19.48 -19.28
N SER A 106 -14.24 19.70 -20.49
CA SER A 106 -15.67 19.97 -20.74
C SER A 106 -16.40 18.80 -21.41
N ASP A 107 -15.66 17.89 -22.05
CA ASP A 107 -16.21 16.70 -22.70
C ASP A 107 -15.57 15.42 -22.17
N ALA A 108 -16.35 14.34 -22.13
CA ALA A 108 -15.86 13.01 -21.77
C ALA A 108 -14.88 12.47 -22.81
N ASP A 109 -15.03 12.85 -24.09
CA ASP A 109 -14.10 12.43 -25.15
C ASP A 109 -12.67 12.93 -24.90
N ASP A 110 -12.50 14.09 -24.26
CA ASP A 110 -11.19 14.67 -23.91
C ASP A 110 -10.41 13.80 -22.89
N ILE A 111 -11.09 12.90 -22.18
CA ILE A 111 -10.46 11.97 -21.23
C ILE A 111 -9.51 11.02 -21.96
N ILE A 112 -9.79 10.69 -23.24
CA ILE A 112 -8.94 9.81 -24.05
C ILE A 112 -7.56 10.46 -24.24
N ASP A 113 -7.53 11.71 -24.71
CA ASP A 113 -6.28 12.44 -24.95
C ASP A 113 -5.48 12.61 -23.67
N TRP A 114 -6.16 12.89 -22.57
CA TRP A 114 -5.53 12.96 -21.26
C TRP A 114 -4.94 11.61 -20.81
N ALA A 115 -5.68 10.50 -20.98
CA ALA A 115 -5.28 9.18 -20.49
C ALA A 115 -4.14 8.57 -21.30
N TYR A 116 -4.09 8.82 -22.61
CA TYR A 116 -3.08 8.25 -23.52
C TYR A 116 -1.89 9.18 -23.78
N SER A 117 -1.84 10.36 -23.14
CA SER A 117 -0.68 11.25 -23.20
C SER A 117 0.61 10.53 -22.77
N LYS A 118 1.73 10.83 -23.43
CA LYS A 118 3.04 10.20 -23.16
C LYS A 118 3.54 10.45 -21.73
N ASP A 119 3.12 11.57 -21.13
CA ASP A 119 3.51 11.95 -19.77
C ASP A 119 2.63 11.29 -18.70
N ARG A 120 1.66 10.47 -19.13
CA ARG A 120 0.72 9.82 -18.22
C ARG A 120 1.43 8.77 -17.37
N GLN A 121 1.28 8.91 -16.05
CA GLN A 121 1.88 8.04 -15.03
C GLN A 121 0.81 7.55 -14.05
N PRO A 122 1.06 6.42 -13.35
CA PRO A 122 0.09 5.84 -12.41
C PRO A 122 -0.35 6.80 -11.30
N ARG A 123 0.59 7.63 -10.82
CA ARG A 123 0.34 8.61 -9.74
C ARG A 123 -0.82 9.53 -10.07
N HIS A 124 -0.92 9.91 -11.33
CA HIS A 124 -1.92 10.86 -11.74
C HIS A 124 -3.33 10.22 -11.76
N PHE A 125 -3.46 8.89 -11.91
CA PHE A 125 -4.75 8.21 -11.75
C PHE A 125 -5.05 8.02 -10.26
N ALA A 126 -4.03 7.76 -9.45
CA ALA A 126 -4.17 7.69 -7.99
C ALA A 126 -4.69 9.01 -7.37
N GLU A 127 -4.49 10.16 -8.04
CA GLU A 127 -5.09 11.45 -7.67
C GLU A 127 -6.62 11.46 -7.72
N PHE A 128 -7.27 10.45 -8.32
CA PHE A 128 -8.73 10.30 -8.33
C PHE A 128 -9.27 9.55 -7.11
N VAL A 129 -8.43 8.88 -6.31
CA VAL A 129 -8.88 8.18 -5.09
C VAL A 129 -9.70 9.11 -4.15
N PRO A 130 -9.31 10.36 -3.90
CA PRO A 130 -10.13 11.29 -3.12
C PRO A 130 -11.51 11.57 -3.73
N LEU A 131 -11.63 11.58 -5.06
CA LEU A 131 -12.92 11.76 -5.76
C LEU A 131 -13.80 10.53 -5.60
N VAL A 132 -13.24 9.32 -5.71
CA VAL A 132 -13.96 8.08 -5.46
C VAL A 132 -14.46 8.02 -4.02
N LYS A 133 -13.62 8.38 -3.05
CA LYS A 133 -14.01 8.49 -1.63
C LYS A 133 -15.09 9.55 -1.41
N LYS A 134 -15.04 10.68 -2.12
CA LYS A 134 -16.09 11.71 -2.08
C LYS A 134 -17.41 11.14 -2.62
N ALA A 135 -17.39 10.52 -3.80
CA ALA A 135 -18.58 9.96 -4.41
C ALA A 135 -19.22 8.85 -3.56
N GLU A 136 -18.41 7.96 -2.99
CA GLU A 136 -18.88 6.93 -2.05
C GLU A 136 -19.61 7.56 -0.85
N ARG A 137 -19.08 8.65 -0.26
CA ARG A 137 -19.73 9.37 0.85
C ARG A 137 -21.04 10.04 0.45
N GLU A 138 -21.17 10.45 -0.80
CA GLU A 138 -22.40 11.04 -1.36
C GLU A 138 -23.44 9.96 -1.76
N GLY A 139 -23.14 8.68 -1.49
CA GLY A 139 -24.06 7.57 -1.72
C GLY A 139 -23.96 6.97 -3.12
N ASP A 140 -22.94 7.33 -3.89
CA ASP A 140 -22.68 6.73 -5.21
C ASP A 140 -22.33 5.24 -5.05
N ARG A 141 -23.19 4.38 -5.60
CA ARG A 141 -23.04 2.93 -5.52
C ARG A 141 -21.85 2.41 -6.32
N VAL A 142 -21.53 3.03 -7.44
CA VAL A 142 -20.42 2.64 -8.33
C VAL A 142 -19.10 2.89 -7.62
N ALA A 143 -18.96 4.06 -7.00
CA ALA A 143 -17.79 4.39 -6.19
C ALA A 143 -17.64 3.45 -4.98
N ALA A 144 -18.74 3.12 -4.31
CA ALA A 144 -18.76 2.16 -3.21
C ALA A 144 -18.33 0.75 -3.64
N GLU A 145 -18.75 0.29 -4.82
CA GLU A 145 -18.35 -1.00 -5.40
C GLU A 145 -16.86 -1.00 -5.79
N ILE A 146 -16.37 0.05 -6.43
CA ILE A 146 -14.93 0.21 -6.75
C ILE A 146 -14.07 0.10 -5.49
N MET A 147 -14.44 0.79 -4.41
CA MET A 147 -13.71 0.75 -3.14
C MET A 147 -13.77 -0.64 -2.49
N PHE A 148 -14.94 -1.28 -2.49
CA PHE A 148 -15.11 -2.63 -1.95
C PHE A 148 -14.24 -3.65 -2.69
N ASP A 149 -14.31 -3.66 -4.02
CA ASP A 149 -13.57 -4.61 -4.86
C ASP A 149 -12.06 -4.41 -4.73
N ALA A 150 -11.60 -3.15 -4.74
CA ALA A 150 -10.20 -2.82 -4.54
C ALA A 150 -9.66 -3.33 -3.19
N GLY A 151 -10.44 -3.17 -2.11
CA GLY A 151 -10.06 -3.65 -0.78
C GLY A 151 -10.03 -5.18 -0.71
N ALA A 152 -11.02 -5.84 -1.31
CA ALA A 152 -11.09 -7.30 -1.38
C ALA A 152 -9.91 -7.88 -2.18
N GLU A 153 -9.55 -7.28 -3.32
CA GLU A 153 -8.41 -7.72 -4.11
C GLU A 153 -7.08 -7.57 -3.37
N LEU A 154 -6.82 -6.44 -2.72
CA LEU A 154 -5.62 -6.32 -1.89
C LEU A 154 -5.63 -7.32 -0.73
N GLY A 155 -6.81 -7.58 -0.16
CA GLY A 155 -6.98 -8.62 0.85
C GLY A 155 -6.53 -9.99 0.34
N ARG A 156 -6.89 -10.37 -0.90
CA ARG A 156 -6.43 -11.62 -1.55
C ARG A 156 -4.92 -11.66 -1.75
N VAL A 157 -4.31 -10.54 -2.14
CA VAL A 157 -2.84 -10.42 -2.24
C VAL A 157 -2.19 -10.69 -0.88
N THR A 158 -2.72 -10.10 0.20
CA THR A 158 -2.25 -10.33 1.57
C THR A 158 -2.44 -11.79 2.03
N GLN A 159 -3.58 -12.41 1.72
CA GLN A 159 -3.80 -13.83 2.01
C GLN A 159 -2.73 -14.73 1.38
N ALA A 160 -2.25 -14.39 0.17
CA ALA A 160 -1.23 -15.18 -0.51
C ALA A 160 0.10 -15.17 0.27
N VAL A 161 0.49 -14.04 0.85
CA VAL A 161 1.67 -13.93 1.73
C VAL A 161 1.47 -14.76 2.99
N ILE A 162 0.34 -14.59 3.68
CA ILE A 162 0.01 -15.32 4.92
C ILE A 162 0.08 -16.84 4.70
N LYS A 163 -0.51 -17.33 3.60
CA LYS A 163 -0.52 -18.76 3.26
C LYS A 163 0.90 -19.28 2.96
N ARG A 164 1.69 -18.55 2.15
CA ARG A 164 3.06 -18.95 1.80
C ARG A 164 3.99 -19.03 3.01
N LEU A 165 3.80 -18.12 3.96
CA LEU A 165 4.58 -18.06 5.20
C LEU A 165 4.07 -19.00 6.30
N ASN A 166 2.92 -19.64 6.07
CA ASN A 166 2.20 -20.43 7.06
C ASN A 166 2.05 -19.69 8.40
N LEU A 167 1.70 -18.39 8.35
CA LEU A 167 1.46 -17.60 9.55
C LEU A 167 0.19 -18.09 10.26
N ARG A 168 0.31 -18.34 11.56
CA ARG A 168 -0.77 -18.87 12.43
C ARG A 168 -0.82 -18.09 13.73
N GLY A 169 -1.96 -18.14 14.41
CA GLY A 169 -2.17 -17.42 15.67
C GLY A 169 -2.31 -15.91 15.47
N GLY A 170 -2.03 -15.14 16.53
CA GLY A 170 -2.01 -13.69 16.49
C GLY A 170 -0.70 -13.16 15.93
N PHE A 171 -0.78 -12.31 14.91
CA PHE A 171 0.35 -11.60 14.32
C PHE A 171 -0.12 -10.24 13.78
N PRO A 172 0.78 -9.23 13.72
CA PRO A 172 0.44 -7.93 13.18
C PRO A 172 0.33 -7.95 11.65
N VAL A 173 -0.66 -7.23 11.13
CA VAL A 173 -0.81 -6.84 9.73
C VAL A 173 -0.81 -5.32 9.69
N ALA A 174 0.33 -4.74 9.34
CA ALA A 174 0.51 -3.30 9.27
C ALA A 174 0.02 -2.75 7.93
N CYS A 175 -0.94 -1.81 7.97
CA CYS A 175 -1.49 -1.18 6.77
C CYS A 175 -0.80 0.17 6.54
N CYS A 176 -0.23 0.38 5.36
CA CYS A 176 0.53 1.59 5.03
C CYS A 176 0.02 2.22 3.73
N GLY A 177 0.07 3.56 3.66
CA GLY A 177 -0.14 4.31 2.42
C GLY A 177 -1.50 5.00 2.32
N GLY A 178 -1.56 5.98 1.41
CA GLY A 178 -2.65 6.96 1.31
C GLY A 178 -4.03 6.36 1.03
N VAL A 179 -4.10 5.15 0.46
CA VAL A 179 -5.39 4.51 0.16
C VAL A 179 -6.10 4.08 1.45
N PHE A 180 -5.35 3.59 2.45
CA PHE A 180 -5.90 3.19 3.75
C PHE A 180 -6.35 4.37 4.62
N LEU A 181 -5.94 5.61 4.29
CA LEU A 181 -6.34 6.80 5.04
C LEU A 181 -7.86 7.01 4.94
N GLN A 182 -8.51 7.17 6.10
CA GLN A 182 -9.95 7.29 6.33
C GLN A 182 -10.73 5.95 6.35
N PRO A 183 -11.66 5.77 7.30
CA PRO A 183 -12.58 4.63 7.28
C PRO A 183 -13.45 4.67 6.02
N ASN A 184 -13.44 3.59 5.24
CA ASN A 184 -14.19 3.44 4.00
C ASN A 184 -14.49 1.95 3.75
N ARG A 185 -15.31 1.64 2.73
CA ARG A 185 -15.62 0.23 2.39
C ARG A 185 -14.38 -0.57 2.01
N TYR A 186 -13.35 0.10 1.49
CA TYR A 186 -12.09 -0.53 1.13
C TYR A 186 -11.41 -1.16 2.35
N ASN A 187 -11.24 -0.44 3.46
CA ASN A 187 -10.64 -0.98 4.69
C ASN A 187 -11.45 -2.17 5.22
N VAL A 188 -12.79 -2.04 5.25
CA VAL A 188 -13.68 -3.11 5.71
C VAL A 188 -13.58 -4.36 4.84
N ALA A 189 -13.57 -4.20 3.51
CA ALA A 189 -13.46 -5.30 2.56
C ALA A 189 -12.10 -5.98 2.63
N PHE A 190 -11.03 -5.19 2.78
CA PHE A 190 -9.67 -5.67 2.99
C PHE A 190 -9.57 -6.51 4.26
N GLU A 191 -9.97 -5.96 5.41
CA GLU A 191 -9.89 -6.67 6.69
C GLU A 191 -10.74 -7.94 6.70
N LYS A 192 -11.97 -7.86 6.18
CA LYS A 192 -12.87 -9.01 6.06
C LYS A 192 -12.23 -10.11 5.23
N THR A 193 -11.61 -9.77 4.10
CA THR A 193 -10.93 -10.74 3.25
C THR A 193 -9.74 -11.36 3.97
N VAL A 194 -8.85 -10.58 4.57
CA VAL A 194 -7.67 -11.11 5.30
C VAL A 194 -8.09 -12.05 6.44
N ARG A 195 -9.11 -11.68 7.22
CA ARG A 195 -9.61 -12.48 8.36
C ARG A 195 -10.15 -13.87 7.96
N GLN A 196 -10.49 -14.11 6.69
CA GLN A 196 -10.92 -15.43 6.22
C GLN A 196 -9.82 -16.51 6.38
N VAL A 197 -8.55 -16.12 6.38
CA VAL A 197 -7.40 -17.05 6.51
C VAL A 197 -6.57 -16.81 7.76
N ALA A 198 -6.76 -15.65 8.39
CA ALA A 198 -6.06 -15.20 9.58
C ALA A 198 -7.02 -14.53 10.58
N GLY A 199 -7.95 -15.31 11.14
CA GLY A 199 -9.01 -14.78 12.01
C GLY A 199 -8.52 -14.06 13.28
N SER A 200 -7.30 -14.36 13.74
CA SER A 200 -6.70 -13.79 14.95
C SER A 200 -5.64 -12.71 14.67
N CYS A 201 -5.44 -12.29 13.42
CA CYS A 201 -4.47 -11.22 13.13
C CYS A 201 -4.93 -9.88 13.70
N ALA A 202 -3.97 -9.03 14.06
CA ALA A 202 -4.23 -7.66 14.50
C ALA A 202 -3.83 -6.69 13.39
N PHE A 203 -4.78 -5.87 12.93
CA PHE A 203 -4.44 -4.74 12.05
C PHE A 203 -3.85 -3.64 12.91
N ILE A 204 -2.66 -3.16 12.54
CA ILE A 204 -1.93 -2.14 13.30
C ILE A 204 -1.53 -0.98 12.40
N GLU A 205 -1.40 0.18 13.00
CA GLU A 205 -0.57 1.24 12.43
C GLU A 205 0.91 0.88 12.61
N PRO A 206 1.79 1.25 11.66
CA PRO A 206 3.23 1.02 11.81
C PRO A 206 3.78 1.68 13.07
N LEU A 207 4.61 0.96 13.84
CA LEU A 207 5.32 1.54 14.99
C LEU A 207 6.23 2.70 14.56
N PHE A 208 6.97 2.51 13.47
CA PHE A 208 7.89 3.49 12.94
C PHE A 208 7.85 3.58 11.40
N SER A 209 8.48 4.62 10.86
CA SER A 209 8.65 4.78 9.42
C SER A 209 9.57 3.69 8.82
N PRO A 210 9.50 3.43 7.51
CA PRO A 210 10.44 2.53 6.83
C PRO A 210 11.90 2.96 6.99
N THR A 211 12.18 4.26 7.10
CA THR A 211 13.54 4.77 7.34
C THR A 211 14.10 4.29 8.67
N VAL A 212 13.29 4.37 9.74
CA VAL A 212 13.64 3.82 11.05
C VAL A 212 13.79 2.31 10.97
N GLY A 213 12.90 1.62 10.23
CA GLY A 213 13.02 0.19 9.97
C GLY A 213 14.34 -0.22 9.32
N SER A 214 14.88 0.56 8.37
CA SER A 214 16.22 0.33 7.82
C SER A 214 17.32 0.45 8.88
N GLY A 215 17.18 1.39 9.82
CA GLY A 215 18.08 1.52 10.97
C GLY A 215 18.01 0.31 11.91
N LEU A 216 16.81 -0.19 12.21
CA LEU A 216 16.62 -1.41 13.00
C LEU A 216 17.26 -2.64 12.33
N LEU A 217 17.11 -2.77 11.01
CA LEU A 217 17.74 -3.85 10.24
C LEU A 217 19.28 -3.74 10.23
N ALA A 218 19.82 -2.53 10.25
CA ALA A 218 21.26 -2.30 10.38
C ALA A 218 21.78 -2.65 11.78
N LEU A 219 20.98 -2.41 12.83
CA LEU A 219 21.30 -2.88 14.19
C LEU A 219 21.36 -4.41 14.26
N GLU A 220 20.37 -5.10 13.67
CA GLU A 220 20.38 -6.57 13.62
C GLU A 220 21.60 -7.13 12.86
N SER A 221 22.05 -6.46 11.79
CA SER A 221 23.18 -6.94 10.99
C SER A 221 24.49 -6.98 11.77
N VAL A 222 24.70 -5.99 12.65
CA VAL A 222 25.86 -5.93 13.55
C VAL A 222 25.66 -6.71 14.87
N GLY A 223 24.59 -7.52 14.97
CA GLY A 223 24.33 -8.41 16.09
C GLY A 223 23.60 -7.78 17.28
N VAL A 224 23.01 -6.60 17.12
CA VAL A 224 22.16 -5.99 18.16
C VAL A 224 20.77 -6.63 18.12
N VAL A 225 20.33 -7.15 19.27
CA VAL A 225 18.97 -7.68 19.43
C VAL A 225 17.99 -6.51 19.55
N VAL A 226 17.06 -6.39 18.61
CA VAL A 226 16.01 -5.35 18.62
C VAL A 226 14.87 -5.80 19.54
N ASP A 227 15.02 -5.52 20.83
CA ASP A 227 14.03 -5.78 21.86
C ASP A 227 13.19 -4.52 22.20
N ASP A 228 12.21 -4.66 23.09
CA ASP A 228 11.33 -3.56 23.49
C ASP A 228 12.11 -2.38 24.12
N ALA A 229 13.27 -2.63 24.73
CA ALA A 229 14.12 -1.58 25.29
C ALA A 229 14.84 -0.78 24.19
N VAL A 230 15.31 -1.44 23.13
CA VAL A 230 15.84 -0.76 21.94
C VAL A 230 14.74 0.07 21.28
N LEU A 231 13.56 -0.50 21.07
CA LEU A 231 12.44 0.20 20.43
C LEU A 231 12.01 1.45 21.22
N SER A 232 11.96 1.37 22.56
CA SER A 232 11.68 2.53 23.43
C SER A 232 12.72 3.64 23.27
N ARG A 233 14.01 3.31 23.24
CA ARG A 233 15.08 4.31 23.04
C ARG A 233 15.02 4.95 21.66
N VAL A 234 14.67 4.19 20.64
CA VAL A 234 14.47 4.72 19.28
C VAL A 234 13.30 5.71 19.26
N ASP A 235 12.16 5.35 19.87
CA ASP A 235 10.99 6.24 19.97
C ASP A 235 11.32 7.54 20.73
N GLU A 236 12.01 7.44 21.87
CA GLU A 236 12.47 8.62 22.63
C GLU A 236 13.39 9.51 21.80
N SER A 237 14.35 8.92 21.07
CA SER A 237 15.30 9.67 20.25
C SER A 237 14.62 10.37 19.08
N LEU A 238 13.60 9.76 18.47
CA LEU A 238 12.84 10.36 17.38
C LEU A 238 12.06 11.59 17.84
N ARG A 239 11.43 11.52 19.02
CA ARG A 239 10.71 12.68 19.59
C ARG A 239 11.63 13.89 19.78
N CYS A 240 12.89 13.68 20.16
CA CYS A 240 13.87 14.76 20.30
C CYS A 240 14.36 15.37 18.97
N LEU A 241 14.04 14.76 17.83
CA LEU A 241 14.38 15.29 16.50
C LEU A 241 13.24 16.11 15.87
N ASP A 242 12.01 15.90 16.34
CA ASP A 242 10.82 16.62 15.90
C ASP A 242 10.57 17.92 16.71
N ASP A 243 11.26 18.09 17.85
CA ASP A 243 11.32 19.30 18.69
C ASP A 243 12.44 20.28 18.24
#